data_AF-A0A831SJU6-F1
#
_entry.id   AF-A0A831SJU6-F1
#
_cell.length_a   1.000
_cell.length_b   1.000
_cell.length_c   1.000
_cell.angle_alpha   90.00
_cell.angle_beta   90.00
_cell.angle_gamma   90.00
#
_symmetry.space_group_name_H-M   'P 1'
#
loop_
_entity.id
_entity.type
_entity.pdbx_description
1 polymer ?
#
loop_
_entity_poly.entity_id
_entity_poly.type
_entity_poly.pdbx_seq_one_letter_code
_entity_poly.pdbx_strand_id
1 'polypeptide(L)' 'RIHNDPLPEGVAKGKRLPKKDFDKMLSMYYELRGWDENGVPKKETLEKLGLKDVIKKIF' A
#
# COMPACT_ATOMS: atom_id res chain seq x y z
N ARG A 1 -13.24 5.48 -7.74
CA ARG A 1 -13.48 5.22 -9.18
C ARG A 1 -13.27 3.75 -9.51
N ILE A 2 -12.05 3.20 -9.37
CA ILE A 2 -11.73 1.80 -9.72
C ILE A 2 -12.51 0.70 -8.97
N HIS A 3 -13.08 1.03 -7.80
CA HIS A 3 -13.85 0.08 -6.99
C HIS A 3 -15.31 -0.06 -7.40
N ASN A 4 -15.88 1.00 -7.99
CA ASN A 4 -17.31 1.12 -8.24
C ASN A 4 -17.62 1.08 -9.74
N ASP A 5 -16.74 1.69 -10.55
CA ASP A 5 -16.94 1.75 -12.00
C ASP A 5 -16.17 0.59 -12.67
N PRO A 6 -16.86 -0.26 -13.45
CA PRO A 6 -16.19 -1.29 -14.23
C PRO A 6 -15.30 -0.66 -15.31
N LEU A 7 -14.20 -1.35 -15.64
CA LEU A 7 -13.31 -0.89 -16.70
C LEU A 7 -14.07 -0.84 -18.04
N PRO A 8 -13.99 0.28 -18.78
CA PRO A 8 -14.80 0.48 -19.98
C PRO A 8 -14.36 -0.40 -21.16
N GLU A 9 -13.06 -0.72 -21.25
CA GLU A 9 -12.44 -1.37 -22.41
C GLU A 9 -11.25 -2.27 -22.03
N GLY A 10 -10.71 -3.00 -23.02
CA GLY A 10 -9.56 -3.89 -22.87
C GLY A 10 -9.88 -5.29 -22.32
N VAL A 11 -8.83 -6.09 -22.07
CA VAL A 11 -8.95 -7.49 -21.60
C VAL A 11 -9.65 -7.65 -20.24
N ALA A 12 -9.69 -6.58 -19.46
CA ALA A 12 -10.35 -6.53 -18.16
C ALA A 12 -11.68 -5.74 -18.21
N LYS A 13 -12.22 -5.46 -19.40
CA LYS A 13 -13.52 -4.78 -19.57
C LYS A 13 -14.60 -5.43 -18.70
N GLY A 14 -15.43 -4.59 -18.06
CA GLY A 14 -16.51 -5.04 -17.19
C GLY A 14 -16.07 -5.46 -15.79
N LYS A 15 -14.77 -5.66 -15.55
CA LYS A 15 -14.25 -5.98 -14.22
C LYS A 15 -14.07 -4.70 -13.40
N ARG A 16 -14.29 -4.82 -12.10
CA ARG A 16 -13.98 -3.82 -11.08
C ARG A 16 -13.02 -4.44 -10.08
N LEU A 17 -12.27 -3.61 -9.35
CA LEU A 17 -11.42 -4.08 -8.26
C LEU A 17 -12.15 -3.83 -6.93
N PRO A 18 -12.75 -4.84 -6.29
CA PRO A 18 -13.49 -4.62 -5.04
C PRO A 18 -12.59 -3.98 -4.00
N LYS A 19 -13.13 -2.99 -3.26
CA LYS A 19 -12.36 -2.26 -2.24
C LYS A 19 -11.73 -3.22 -1.23
N LYS A 20 -12.47 -4.23 -0.78
CA LYS A 20 -11.98 -5.25 0.16
C LYS A 20 -10.75 -6.00 -0.36
N ASP A 21 -10.73 -6.36 -1.64
CA ASP A 21 -9.61 -7.09 -2.23
C ASP A 21 -8.39 -6.18 -2.37
N PHE A 22 -8.61 -4.91 -2.74
CA PHE A 22 -7.57 -3.90 -2.77
C PHE A 22 -6.98 -3.64 -1.38
N ASP A 23 -7.83 -3.45 -0.36
CA ASP A 23 -7.41 -3.21 1.02
C ASP A 23 -6.57 -4.40 1.54
N LYS A 24 -6.99 -5.64 1.24
CA LYS A 24 -6.22 -6.84 1.56
C LYS A 24 -4.85 -6.85 0.87
N MET A 25 -4.81 -6.54 -0.43
CA MET A 25 -3.54 -6.44 -1.16
C MET A 25 -2.63 -5.34 -0.60
N LEU A 26 -3.20 -4.21 -0.21
CA LEU A 26 -2.47 -3.09 0.36
C LEU A 26 -1.86 -3.44 1.72
N SER A 27 -2.62 -4.09 2.61
CA SER A 27 -2.10 -4.58 3.89
C SER A 27 -0.94 -5.55 3.70
N MET A 28 -1.08 -6.53 2.80
CA MET A 28 0.02 -7.46 2.48
C MET A 28 1.25 -6.72 1.93
N TYR A 29 1.05 -5.71 1.09
CA TYR A 29 2.14 -4.89 0.57
C TYR A 29 2.86 -4.13 1.69
N TYR A 30 2.14 -3.51 2.62
CA TYR A 30 2.73 -2.82 3.76
C TYR A 30 3.52 -3.78 4.66
N GLU A 31 2.97 -4.95 4.97
CA GLU A 31 3.69 -5.97 5.75
C GLU A 31 5.01 -6.38 5.09
N LEU A 32 4.98 -6.70 3.80
CA LEU A 32 6.17 -7.11 3.04
C LEU A 32 7.24 -6.00 3.00
N ARG A 33 6.82 -4.74 3.01
CA ARG A 33 7.72 -3.58 3.02
C ARG A 33 8.16 -3.19 4.43
N GLY A 34 7.65 -3.85 5.47
CA GLY A 34 7.91 -3.49 6.85
C GLY A 34 7.32 -2.13 7.21
N TRP A 35 6.13 -1.83 6.69
CA TRP A 35 5.33 -0.64 6.98
C TRP A 35 4.19 -1.02 7.94
N ASP A 36 3.59 -0.02 8.58
CA ASP A 36 2.38 -0.20 9.39
C ASP A 36 1.10 -0.11 8.55
N GLU A 37 -0.04 -0.31 9.19
CA GLU A 37 -1.36 -0.27 8.54
C GLU A 37 -1.73 1.10 7.95
N ASN A 38 -1.08 2.17 8.40
CA ASN A 38 -1.25 3.53 7.89
C ASN A 38 -0.33 3.82 6.70
N GLY A 39 0.51 2.86 6.29
CA GLY A 39 1.48 3.02 5.23
C GLY A 39 2.74 3.76 5.65
N VAL A 40 3.03 3.84 6.95
CA VAL A 40 4.24 4.46 7.47
C VAL A 40 5.32 3.38 7.64
N PRO A 41 6.53 3.57 7.08
CA PRO A 41 7.63 2.63 7.32
C PRO A 41 7.96 2.50 8.79
N LYS A 42 8.10 1.25 9.28
CA LYS A 42 8.52 1.00 10.66
C LYS A 42 9.92 1.54 10.89
N LYS A 43 10.20 1.99 12.12
CA LYS A 43 11.52 2.49 12.52
C LYS A 43 12.65 1.50 12.16
N GLU A 44 12.45 0.21 12.43
CA GLU A 44 13.40 -0.85 12.08
C GLU A 44 13.74 -0.90 10.58
N THR A 45 12.74 -0.70 9.71
CA THR A 45 12.91 -0.65 8.25
C THR A 45 13.74 0.57 7.86
N LEU A 46 13.46 1.73 8.44
CA LEU A 46 14.21 2.96 8.19
C LEU A 46 15.65 2.86 8.69
N GLU A 47 15.88 2.22 9.85
CA GLU A 47 17.21 1.99 10.40
C GLU A 47 18.04 1.07 9.49
N LYS A 48 17.44 -0.04 9.01
CA LYS A 48 18.09 -0.96 8.05
C LYS A 48 18.48 -0.26 6.76
N LEU A 49 17.71 0.74 6.33
CA LEU A 49 17.96 1.54 5.13
C LEU A 49 18.87 2.75 5.38
N GLY A 50 19.31 3.00 6.61
CA GLY A 50 20.18 4.12 6.96
C GLY A 50 19.51 5.50 6.98
N LEU A 51 18.17 5.56 6.95
CA LEU A 51 17.38 6.79 6.84
C LEU A 51 17.14 7.48 8.20
N LYS A 52 18.23 7.79 8.91
CA LYS A 52 18.16 8.33 10.29
C LYS A 52 17.53 9.73 10.37
N ASP A 53 17.71 10.54 9.34
CA ASP A 53 17.11 11.86 9.20
C ASP A 53 15.58 11.78 9.08
N VAL A 54 15.07 10.78 8.34
CA VAL A 54 13.64 10.52 8.22
C VAL A 54 13.06 10.06 9.54
N ILE A 55 13.76 9.20 10.28
CA ILE A 55 13.32 8.75 11.62
C ILE A 55 13.08 9.95 12.53
N LYS A 56 14.04 10.89 12.62
CA LYS A 56 13.93 12.09 13.47
C LYS A 56 12.76 13.02 13.12
N LYS A 57 12.25 12.93 11.88
CA LYS A 57 11.16 13.79 11.40
C LYS A 57 9.79 13.20 11.69
N ILE A 58 9.71 11.87 11.73
CA ILE A 58 8.45 11.12 11.86
C ILE A 58 8.24 10.64 13.30
N PHE A 59 9.32 10.37 14.03
CA PHE A 59 9.34 9.87 15.42
C PHE A 59 10.14 10.80 16.32
#